data_AF-A0A7Z0PW36-F1
#
_entry.id   AF-A0A7Z0PW36-F1
#
_cell.length_a   1.000
_cell.length_b   1.000
_cell.length_c   1.000
_cell.angle_alpha   90.00
_cell.angle_beta   90.00
_cell.angle_gamma   90.00
#
_symmetry.space_group_name_H-M   'P 1'
#
loop_
_entity.id
_entity.type
_entity.pdbx_description
1 polymer ?
#
loop_
_entity_poly.entity_id
_entity_poly.type
_entity_poly.pdbx_seq_one_letter_code
_entity_poly.pdbx_strand_id
1 'polypeptide(L)'
;PALEKALGKGVVEALARTAQLSRDDADALDAWAGQAESAVRDDSGFLECAKLETLPPAVRRRVLRRAAIDAGAPAGSLFARHIEEIDRLITGWRGQGAINLPGRVVARRQGGRLVIRQG
;
A
#
# COMPACT_ATOMS: atom_id res chain seq x y z
N PRO A 1 -22.80 21.52 -17.97
CA PRO A 1 -23.01 21.23 -16.52
C PRO A 1 -22.37 22.32 -15.64
N ALA A 2 -22.73 22.45 -14.35
CA ALA A 2 -22.24 23.53 -13.48
C ALA A 2 -20.69 23.60 -13.40
N LEU A 3 -20.00 22.46 -13.42
CA LEU A 3 -18.54 22.38 -13.46
C LEU A 3 -17.92 22.98 -14.74
N GLU A 4 -18.48 22.73 -15.93
CA GLU A 4 -17.97 23.35 -17.18
C GLU A 4 -18.18 24.87 -17.22
N LYS A 5 -19.33 25.35 -16.71
CA LYS A 5 -19.61 26.79 -16.63
C LYS A 5 -18.64 27.51 -15.68
N ALA A 6 -18.16 26.82 -14.64
CA ALA A 6 -17.25 27.38 -13.64
C ALA A 6 -15.76 27.24 -14.02
N LEU A 7 -15.38 26.18 -14.73
CA LEU A 7 -13.97 25.85 -15.01
C LEU A 7 -13.51 26.22 -16.42
N GLY A 8 -14.44 26.47 -17.35
CA GLY A 8 -14.13 26.77 -18.74
C GLY A 8 -14.15 25.53 -19.65
N LYS A 9 -14.39 25.77 -20.94
CA LYS A 9 -14.38 24.73 -21.98
C LYS A 9 -12.98 24.09 -22.05
N GLY A 10 -12.89 22.76 -22.10
CA GLY A 10 -11.62 22.03 -22.18
C GLY A 10 -11.11 21.47 -20.85
N VAL A 11 -11.64 21.90 -19.69
CA VAL A 11 -11.19 21.41 -18.37
C VAL A 11 -11.67 19.99 -18.11
N VAL A 12 -12.90 19.64 -18.51
CA VAL A 12 -13.41 18.28 -18.36
C VAL A 12 -12.55 17.30 -19.15
N GLU A 13 -12.19 17.66 -20.38
CA GLU A 13 -11.34 16.86 -21.25
C GLU A 13 -9.91 16.75 -20.69
N ALA A 14 -9.36 17.82 -20.11
CA ALA A 14 -8.05 17.80 -19.47
C ALA A 14 -8.03 16.91 -18.20
N LEU A 15 -9.11 16.97 -17.39
CA LEU A 15 -9.27 16.11 -16.21
C LEU A 15 -9.42 14.64 -16.63
N ALA A 16 -10.20 14.36 -17.68
CA ALA A 16 -10.35 13.00 -18.21
C ALA A 16 -9.01 12.41 -18.67
N ARG A 17 -8.18 13.19 -19.39
CA ARG A 17 -6.83 12.76 -19.79
C ARG A 17 -5.92 12.50 -18.60
N THR A 18 -5.92 13.40 -17.61
CA THR A 18 -5.12 13.23 -16.38
C THR A 18 -5.56 11.98 -15.61
N ALA A 19 -6.87 11.75 -15.50
CA ALA A 19 -7.42 10.57 -14.83
C ALA A 19 -7.03 9.27 -15.55
N GLN A 20 -6.99 9.28 -16.88
CA GLN A 20 -6.52 8.12 -17.65
C GLN A 20 -5.04 7.83 -17.39
N LEU A 21 -4.17 8.86 -17.48
CA LEU A 21 -2.75 8.71 -17.17
C LEU A 21 -2.51 8.20 -15.74
N SER A 22 -3.27 8.73 -14.78
CA SER A 22 -3.18 8.30 -13.38
C SER A 22 -3.62 6.85 -13.18
N ARG A 23 -4.57 6.36 -13.99
CA ARG A 23 -5.00 4.95 -13.98
C ARG A 23 -3.91 4.06 -14.57
N ASP A 24 -3.37 4.42 -15.72
CA ASP A 24 -2.31 3.65 -16.38
C ASP A 24 -1.07 3.52 -15.45
N ASP A 25 -0.69 4.61 -14.77
CA ASP A 25 0.36 4.61 -13.76
C ASP A 25 0.02 3.73 -12.55
N ALA A 26 -1.24 3.78 -12.07
CA ALA A 26 -1.68 2.96 -10.95
C ALA A 26 -1.63 1.47 -11.28
N ASP A 27 -2.09 1.08 -12.47
CA ASP A 27 -2.10 -0.30 -12.95
C ASP A 27 -0.66 -0.83 -13.10
N ALA A 28 0.25 -0.02 -13.65
CA ALA A 28 1.66 -0.37 -13.76
C ALA A 28 2.32 -0.56 -12.39
N LEU A 29 2.04 0.34 -11.43
CA LEU A 29 2.56 0.24 -10.07
C LEU A 29 1.99 -0.96 -9.31
N ASP A 30 0.73 -1.32 -9.54
CA ASP A 30 0.11 -2.50 -8.94
C ASP A 30 0.71 -3.80 -9.50
N ALA A 31 0.99 -3.85 -10.81
CA ALA A 31 1.70 -4.96 -11.43
C ALA A 31 3.13 -5.11 -10.88
N TRP A 32 3.86 -3.99 -10.74
CA TRP A 32 5.19 -4.01 -10.13
C TRP A 32 5.14 -4.46 -8.67
N ALA A 33 4.16 -3.99 -7.89
CA ALA A 33 3.97 -4.45 -6.51
C ALA A 33 3.68 -5.96 -6.44
N GLY A 34 2.94 -6.51 -7.40
CA GLY A 34 2.78 -7.95 -7.62
C GLY A 34 4.10 -8.71 -7.66
N GLN A 35 4.99 -8.30 -8.55
CA GLN A 35 6.29 -8.94 -8.76
C GLN A 35 7.24 -8.72 -7.57
N ALA A 36 7.27 -7.49 -7.04
CA ALA A 36 8.12 -7.12 -5.92
C ALA A 36 7.76 -7.90 -4.65
N GLU A 37 6.47 -8.15 -4.41
CA GLU A 37 6.03 -8.93 -3.26
C GLU A 37 6.66 -10.33 -3.20
N SER A 38 6.73 -11.03 -4.34
CA SER A 38 7.37 -12.34 -4.41
C SER A 38 8.86 -12.26 -4.06
N ALA A 39 9.54 -11.19 -4.49
CA ALA A 39 10.98 -11.01 -4.26
C ALA A 39 11.34 -10.64 -2.81
N VAL A 40 10.43 -9.98 -2.08
CA VAL A 40 10.66 -9.56 -0.68
C VAL A 40 10.26 -10.59 0.36
N ARG A 41 9.72 -11.75 -0.06
CA ARG A 41 9.44 -12.88 0.83
C ARG A 41 10.71 -13.72 1.04
N ASP A 42 10.84 -14.28 2.25
CA ASP A 42 11.84 -15.31 2.54
C ASP A 42 11.35 -16.71 2.12
N ASP A 43 12.21 -17.72 2.28
CA ASP A 43 11.92 -19.11 1.94
C ASP A 43 10.74 -19.71 2.74
N SER A 44 10.40 -19.09 3.88
CA SER A 44 9.23 -19.45 4.70
C SER A 44 7.97 -18.68 4.30
N GLY A 45 8.05 -17.82 3.28
CA GLY A 45 6.96 -17.02 2.76
C GLY A 45 6.67 -15.74 3.56
N PHE A 46 7.49 -15.36 4.54
CA PHE A 46 7.29 -14.13 5.32
C PHE A 46 7.90 -12.92 4.65
N LEU A 47 7.27 -11.75 4.79
CA LEU A 47 7.78 -10.49 4.28
C LEU A 47 9.01 -10.03 5.09
N GLU A 48 10.16 -9.88 4.44
CA GLU A 48 11.38 -9.41 5.07
C GLU A 48 11.44 -7.87 5.09
N CYS A 49 11.57 -7.27 6.28
CA CYS A 49 11.60 -5.80 6.39
C CYS A 49 12.77 -5.18 5.64
N ALA A 50 13.95 -5.83 5.64
CA ALA A 50 15.13 -5.31 4.94
C ALA A 50 14.92 -5.25 3.42
N LYS A 51 14.32 -6.28 2.82
CA LYS A 51 13.99 -6.29 1.38
C LYS A 51 12.84 -5.35 1.04
N LEU A 52 11.86 -5.21 1.93
CA LEU A 52 10.80 -4.21 1.77
C LEU A 52 11.39 -2.80 1.73
N GLU A 53 12.31 -2.48 2.64
CA GLU A 53 12.92 -1.14 2.77
C GLU A 53 13.60 -0.67 1.48
N THR A 54 14.15 -1.57 0.66
CA THR A 54 14.81 -1.23 -0.61
C THR A 54 13.84 -0.89 -1.74
N LEU A 55 12.54 -1.19 -1.59
CA LEU A 55 11.55 -0.87 -2.63
C LEU A 55 11.25 0.64 -2.66
N PRO A 56 10.93 1.21 -3.84
CA PRO A 56 10.37 2.56 -3.91
C PRO A 56 9.11 2.68 -3.04
N PRO A 57 8.89 3.79 -2.31
CA PRO A 57 7.76 3.93 -1.38
C PRO A 57 6.40 3.63 -2.00
N ALA A 58 6.17 4.02 -3.25
CA ALA A 58 4.91 3.77 -3.97
C ALA A 58 4.63 2.27 -4.20
N VAL A 59 5.68 1.47 -4.43
CA VAL A 59 5.60 0.02 -4.62
C VAL A 59 5.47 -0.66 -3.27
N ARG A 60 6.32 -0.28 -2.30
CA ARG A 60 6.28 -0.82 -0.93
C ARG A 60 4.89 -0.69 -0.32
N ARG A 61 4.30 0.51 -0.34
CA ARG A 61 2.96 0.76 0.23
C ARG A 61 1.85 -0.07 -0.43
N ARG A 62 1.98 -0.38 -1.73
CA ARG A 62 1.06 -1.28 -2.43
C ARG A 62 1.21 -2.72 -1.98
N VAL A 63 2.44 -3.21 -1.80
CA VAL A 63 2.72 -4.53 -1.19
C VAL A 63 2.10 -4.62 0.20
N LEU A 64 2.30 -3.60 1.05
CA LEU A 64 1.74 -3.56 2.40
C LEU A 64 0.21 -3.57 2.40
N ARG A 65 -0.41 -2.81 1.47
CA ARG A 65 -1.87 -2.78 1.33
C ARG A 65 -2.42 -4.15 0.94
N ARG A 66 -1.80 -4.81 -0.04
CA ARG A 66 -2.19 -6.17 -0.48
C ARG A 66 -2.04 -7.18 0.64
N ALA A 67 -0.88 -7.21 1.32
CA ALA A 67 -0.65 -8.10 2.46
C ALA A 67 -1.65 -7.90 3.61
N ALA A 68 -2.08 -6.66 3.87
CA ALA A 68 -3.12 -6.39 4.87
C ALA A 68 -4.50 -6.90 4.45
N ILE A 69 -4.88 -6.74 3.18
CA ILE A 69 -6.13 -7.27 2.62
C ILE A 69 -6.13 -8.79 2.64
N ASP A 70 -5.03 -9.42 2.21
CA ASP A 70 -4.87 -10.87 2.21
C ASP A 70 -4.92 -11.45 3.64
N ALA A 71 -4.46 -10.67 4.63
CA ALA A 71 -4.59 -11.01 6.04
C ALA A 71 -5.99 -10.77 6.63
N GLY A 72 -6.95 -10.28 5.85
CA GLY A 72 -8.35 -10.12 6.24
C GLY A 72 -8.84 -8.67 6.47
N ALA A 73 -8.04 -7.65 6.16
CA ALA A 73 -8.45 -6.26 6.36
C ALA A 73 -9.44 -5.84 5.26
N PRO A 74 -10.62 -5.26 5.61
CA PRO A 74 -11.57 -4.79 4.61
C PRO A 74 -10.97 -3.65 3.78
N ALA A 75 -10.87 -3.86 2.45
CA ALA A 75 -10.24 -2.91 1.54
C ALA A 75 -10.88 -1.51 1.59
N GLY A 76 -12.20 -1.42 1.83
CA GLY A 76 -12.94 -0.15 1.95
C GLY A 76 -12.71 0.60 3.28
N SER A 77 -12.12 -0.04 4.28
CA SER A 77 -11.79 0.59 5.58
C SER A 77 -10.29 0.80 5.77
N LEU A 78 -9.47 0.26 4.86
CA LEU A 78 -8.01 0.36 4.90
C LEU A 78 -7.53 1.67 4.27
N PHE A 79 -7.47 2.73 5.08
CA PHE A 79 -7.02 4.06 4.66
C PHE A 79 -5.49 4.24 4.62
N ALA A 80 -5.04 5.30 3.95
CA ALA A 80 -3.62 5.65 3.78
C ALA A 80 -2.85 5.68 5.10
N ARG A 81 -3.42 6.28 6.15
CA ARG A 81 -2.81 6.31 7.50
C ARG A 81 -2.44 4.92 8.02
N HIS A 82 -3.27 3.91 7.78
CA HIS A 82 -2.98 2.55 8.25
C HIS A 82 -1.76 1.98 7.52
N ILE A 83 -1.66 2.24 6.21
CA ILE A 83 -0.51 1.81 5.41
C ILE A 83 0.76 2.55 5.84
N GLU A 84 0.66 3.84 6.14
CA GLU A 84 1.78 4.63 6.68
C GLU A 84 2.27 4.11 8.03
N GLU A 85 1.37 3.73 8.95
CA GLU A 85 1.77 3.13 10.22
C GLU A 85 2.52 1.80 10.01
N ILE A 86 2.04 0.95 9.08
CA ILE A 86 2.76 -0.30 8.72
C ILE A 86 4.14 0.03 8.10
N ASP A 87 4.20 1.02 7.20
CA ASP A 87 5.44 1.48 6.54
C ASP A 87 6.50 1.94 7.55
N ARG A 88 6.07 2.54 8.67
CA ARG A 88 6.97 2.95 9.77
C ARG A 88 7.56 1.78 10.56
N LEU A 89 6.92 0.61 10.58
CA LEU A 89 7.53 -0.60 11.16
C LEU A 89 8.77 -1.06 10.37
N ILE A 90 8.86 -0.65 9.10
CA ILE A 90 9.95 -0.99 8.20
C ILE A 90 11.01 0.10 8.26
N THR A 91 10.63 1.32 7.86
CA THR A 91 11.54 2.45 7.57
C THR A 91 11.96 3.27 8.79
N GLY A 92 11.22 3.17 9.90
CA GLY A 92 11.42 4.00 11.08
C GLY A 92 11.53 3.18 12.36
N TRP A 93 11.97 1.93 12.27
CA TRP A 93 11.94 1.00 13.40
C TRP A 93 12.88 1.42 14.55
N ARG A 94 12.31 1.47 15.75
CA ARG A 94 12.99 1.78 17.01
C ARG A 94 12.39 1.02 18.21
N GLY A 95 11.70 -0.10 17.95
CA GLY A 95 11.03 -0.90 18.99
C GLY A 95 9.52 -0.68 19.11
N GLN A 96 8.85 -0.26 18.03
CA GLN A 96 7.39 -0.09 18.02
C GLN A 96 6.64 -1.40 18.35
N GLY A 97 5.48 -1.28 18.99
CA GLY A 97 4.58 -2.41 19.21
C GLY A 97 3.80 -2.82 17.96
N ALA A 98 2.85 -3.73 18.17
CA ALA A 98 1.89 -4.12 17.13
C ALA A 98 0.90 -2.97 16.83
N ILE A 99 0.48 -2.87 15.57
CA ILE A 99 -0.50 -1.90 15.07
C ILE A 99 -1.79 -2.64 14.74
N ASN A 100 -2.91 -2.10 15.22
CA ASN A 100 -4.24 -2.60 14.88
C ASN A 100 -4.71 -1.98 13.57
N LEU A 101 -5.15 -2.85 12.66
CA LEU A 101 -5.74 -2.51 11.38
C LEU A 101 -7.25 -2.84 11.42
N PRO A 102 -8.05 -2.27 10.50
CA PRO A 102 -9.45 -2.68 10.32
C PRO A 102 -9.60 -4.19 10.13
N GLY A 103 -10.72 -4.75 10.59
CA GLY A 103 -11.02 -6.18 10.41
C GLY A 103 -10.35 -7.13 11.41
N ARG A 104 -9.93 -6.63 12.59
CA ARG A 104 -9.16 -7.38 13.60
C ARG A 104 -7.80 -7.85 13.08
N VAL A 105 -7.27 -7.21 12.05
CA VAL A 105 -5.94 -7.50 11.54
C VAL A 105 -4.90 -6.76 12.38
N VAL A 106 -3.80 -7.43 12.67
CA VAL A 106 -2.68 -6.88 13.44
C VAL A 106 -1.41 -6.99 12.61
N ALA A 107 -0.68 -5.88 12.49
CA ALA A 107 0.64 -5.82 11.86
C ALA A 107 1.72 -5.58 12.92
N ARG A 108 2.82 -6.32 12.86
CA ARG A 108 3.99 -6.11 13.74
C ARG A 108 5.28 -6.50 13.06
N ARG A 109 6.39 -5.89 13.47
CA ARG A 109 7.73 -6.39 13.13
C ARG A 109 8.18 -7.41 14.17
N GLN A 110 8.65 -8.57 13.73
CA GLN A 110 9.13 -9.65 14.59
C GLN A 110 10.35 -10.31 13.93
N GLY A 111 11.51 -10.27 14.58
CA GLY A 111 12.72 -10.93 14.08
C GLY A 111 13.13 -10.49 12.66
N GLY A 112 12.96 -9.20 12.33
CA GLY A 112 13.24 -8.68 10.99
C GLY A 112 12.16 -8.94 9.93
N ARG A 113 11.08 -9.65 10.28
CA ARG A 113 9.93 -9.91 9.41
C ARG A 113 8.76 -8.99 9.73
N LEU A 114 8.00 -8.60 8.72
CA LEU A 114 6.69 -7.99 8.90
C LEU A 114 5.64 -9.10 8.94
N VAL A 115 4.97 -9.23 10.08
CA VAL A 115 3.90 -10.21 10.30
C VAL A 115 2.57 -9.47 10.31
N ILE A 116 1.67 -9.84 9.40
CA ILE A 116 0.30 -9.33 9.34
C ILE A 116 -0.65 -10.53 9.40
N ARG A 117 -1.59 -10.50 10.35
CA ARG A 117 -2.54 -11.61 10.55
C ARG A 117 -3.85 -11.12 11.15
N GLN A 118 -4.94 -11.81 10.85
CA GLN A 118 -6.19 -11.65 11.59
C GLN A 118 -6.03 -12.23 13.01
N GLY A 119 -6.53 -11.49 14.00
CA GLY A 119 -6.63 -11.93 15.39
C GLY A 119 -7.81 -12.85 15.64
#